data_AF-A0A016SYX6-F1
#
_entry.id   AF-A0A016SYX6-F1
#
_cell.length_a   1.000
_cell.length_b   1.000
_cell.length_c   1.000
_cell.angle_alpha   90.00
_cell.angle_beta   90.00
_cell.angle_gamma   90.00
#
_symmetry.space_group_name_H-M   'P 1'
#
loop_
_entity.id
_entity.type
_entity.pdbx_description
1 polymer ?
#
loop_
_entity_poly.entity_id
_entity_poly.type
_entity_poly.pdbx_seq_one_letter_code
_entity_poly.pdbx_strand_id
1 'polypeptide(L)'
;MFYGWRLFVVAAAFAVFTVLADIDYALDCDTGYRVTAIRRTKTYYNVLGSLTIECEQMARPDYTTCAKQPSIPKCNGQLEGCRGDSWLGGFHAYLLENATQAIVLDPVCCSSPSVRVDSLSCINDQINTATKDFSHSLVSDLTYRGIQCWHQYNTNRTLVDLLWKTEICPFQSIDFPVVTTER
;
A
#
# COMPACT_ATOMS: atom_id res chain seq x y z
N MET A 1 -49.81 20.51 48.98
CA MET A 1 -49.02 19.58 49.82
C MET A 1 -47.90 19.05 48.93
N PHE A 2 -46.66 19.24 49.37
CA PHE A 2 -45.43 18.84 48.70
C PHE A 2 -45.38 17.33 48.44
N TYR A 3 -44.70 16.89 47.38
CA TYR A 3 -43.49 16.05 47.46
C TYR A 3 -42.95 15.79 46.04
N GLY A 4 -41.79 16.39 45.74
CA GLY A 4 -40.96 15.99 44.62
C GLY A 4 -40.05 14.83 44.99
N TRP A 5 -39.61 14.05 44.01
CA TRP A 5 -38.39 13.25 44.18
C TRP A 5 -37.64 13.03 42.85
N ARG A 6 -36.54 13.77 42.72
CA ARG A 6 -35.24 13.42 42.11
C ARG A 6 -35.22 12.66 40.78
N LEU A 7 -35.04 13.42 39.70
CA LEU A 7 -34.27 12.98 38.54
C LEU A 7 -32.80 12.78 38.96
N PHE A 8 -32.30 11.55 38.87
CA PHE A 8 -30.87 11.28 38.77
C PHE A 8 -30.53 11.21 37.29
N VAL A 9 -29.92 12.26 36.75
CA VAL A 9 -29.27 12.21 35.43
C VAL A 9 -27.84 11.77 35.67
N VAL A 10 -27.54 10.51 35.36
CA VAL A 10 -26.17 10.01 35.28
C VAL A 10 -25.61 10.47 33.93
N ALA A 11 -24.75 11.49 33.95
CA ALA A 11 -24.01 11.90 32.76
C ALA A 11 -22.88 10.89 32.50
N ALA A 12 -23.13 9.93 31.61
CA ALA A 12 -22.08 9.07 31.07
C ALA A 12 -21.26 9.87 30.05
N ALA A 13 -20.05 10.28 30.42
CA ALA A 13 -19.09 10.83 29.49
C ALA A 13 -18.53 9.70 28.61
N PHE A 14 -19.11 9.53 27.42
CA PHE A 14 -18.52 8.67 26.40
C PHE A 14 -17.26 9.33 25.85
N ALA A 15 -16.10 8.72 26.16
CA ALA A 15 -14.84 9.08 25.53
C ALA A 15 -14.91 8.70 24.04
N VAL A 16 -14.81 9.70 23.17
CA VAL A 16 -14.65 9.49 21.72
C VAL A 16 -13.24 8.95 21.49
N PHE A 17 -13.15 7.67 21.15
CA PHE A 17 -11.89 7.05 20.76
C PHE A 17 -11.52 7.45 19.33
N THR A 18 -10.32 7.99 19.22
CA THR A 18 -9.36 7.94 18.10
C THR A 18 -9.88 8.19 16.69
N VAL A 19 -9.42 9.31 16.12
CA VAL A 19 -9.46 9.65 14.69
C VAL A 19 -8.89 8.47 13.88
N LEU A 20 -9.76 7.80 13.12
CA LEU A 20 -9.36 7.00 11.98
C LEU A 20 -8.68 7.94 10.99
N ALA A 21 -7.43 7.65 10.63
CA ALA A 21 -6.81 8.30 9.47
C ALA A 21 -7.72 8.04 8.26
N ASP A 22 -8.28 9.11 7.71
CA ASP A 22 -9.22 9.08 6.59
C ASP A 22 -8.46 8.53 5.38
N ILE A 23 -8.79 7.32 4.94
CA ILE A 23 -8.21 6.71 3.73
C ILE A 23 -8.84 7.42 2.55
N ASP A 24 -8.04 8.09 1.71
CA ASP A 24 -8.59 8.80 0.56
C ASP A 24 -9.08 7.83 -0.52
N TYR A 25 -8.36 6.72 -0.74
CA TYR A 25 -8.82 5.59 -1.55
C TYR A 25 -7.94 4.34 -1.38
N ALA A 26 -8.49 3.17 -1.76
CA ALA A 26 -7.79 1.89 -1.72
C ALA A 26 -7.40 1.43 -3.14
N LEU A 27 -6.19 0.92 -3.28
CA LEU A 27 -5.62 0.28 -4.45
C LEU A 27 -5.28 -1.16 -4.07
N ASP A 28 -6.30 -1.99 -3.90
CA ASP A 28 -6.15 -3.35 -3.40
C ASP A 28 -6.48 -4.40 -4.46
N CYS A 29 -5.68 -5.45 -4.51
CA CYS A 29 -5.99 -6.66 -5.26
C CYS A 29 -6.95 -7.56 -4.47
N ASP A 30 -7.63 -8.45 -5.19
CA ASP A 30 -8.43 -9.51 -4.56
C ASP A 30 -7.55 -10.43 -3.69
N THR A 31 -8.14 -11.02 -2.65
CA THR A 31 -7.44 -11.94 -1.76
C THR A 31 -6.81 -13.10 -2.54
N GLY A 32 -5.51 -13.34 -2.33
CA GLY A 32 -4.74 -14.35 -3.06
C GLY A 32 -4.06 -13.82 -4.32
N TYR A 33 -4.26 -12.54 -4.66
CA TYR A 33 -3.57 -11.86 -5.74
C TYR A 33 -2.39 -11.04 -5.21
N ARG A 34 -1.47 -10.73 -6.12
CA ARG A 34 -0.32 -9.85 -5.88
C ARG A 34 -0.38 -8.66 -6.80
N VAL A 35 0.23 -7.56 -6.37
CA VAL A 35 0.50 -6.43 -7.26
C VAL A 35 1.57 -6.84 -8.28
N THR A 36 1.29 -6.64 -9.56
CA THR A 36 2.23 -6.92 -10.67
C THR A 36 2.67 -5.66 -11.39
N ALA A 37 1.84 -4.62 -11.43
CA ALA A 37 2.26 -3.33 -11.96
C ALA A 37 1.77 -2.17 -11.09
N ILE A 38 2.55 -1.10 -11.05
CA ILE A 38 2.20 0.18 -10.44
C ILE A 38 2.41 1.24 -11.51
N ARG A 39 1.37 2.04 -11.76
CA ARG A 39 1.37 3.03 -12.83
C ARG A 39 0.85 4.36 -12.33
N ARG A 40 1.39 5.43 -12.90
CA ARG A 40 0.87 6.78 -12.75
C ARG A 40 0.73 7.39 -14.12
N THR A 41 -0.50 7.80 -14.44
CA THR A 41 -0.83 8.44 -15.72
C THR A 41 -1.53 9.75 -15.47
N LYS A 42 -1.03 10.85 -16.05
CA LYS A 42 -1.71 12.14 -16.06
C LYS A 42 -3.14 12.01 -16.57
N THR A 43 -4.06 12.50 -15.75
CA THR A 43 -5.44 12.77 -16.20
C THR A 43 -5.51 14.24 -16.63
N TYR A 44 -6.48 14.57 -17.48
CA TYR A 44 -6.65 15.91 -18.05
C TYR A 44 -6.75 17.03 -16.99
N TYR A 45 -7.12 16.71 -15.75
CA TYR A 45 -7.32 17.66 -14.65
C TYR A 45 -6.34 17.51 -13.48
N ASN A 46 -5.49 16.48 -13.42
CA ASN A 46 -4.62 16.22 -12.28
C ASN A 46 -3.17 16.66 -12.53
N VAL A 47 -2.54 17.25 -11.51
CA VAL A 47 -1.17 17.75 -11.56
C VAL A 47 -0.16 16.60 -11.61
N LEU A 48 -0.39 15.55 -10.80
CA LEU A 48 0.47 14.35 -10.74
C LEU A 48 -0.10 13.15 -11.51
N GLY A 49 -1.39 13.14 -11.86
CA GLY A 49 -2.05 12.00 -12.50
C GLY A 49 -2.66 10.99 -11.51
N SER A 50 -3.36 9.98 -12.03
CA SER A 50 -3.98 8.91 -11.23
C SER A 50 -3.04 7.73 -11.05
N LEU A 51 -2.98 7.19 -9.83
CA LEU A 51 -2.29 5.94 -9.54
C LEU A 51 -3.20 4.75 -9.82
N THR A 52 -2.67 3.71 -10.45
CA THR A 52 -3.35 2.44 -10.67
C THR A 52 -2.40 1.28 -10.42
N ILE A 53 -2.98 0.13 -10.08
CA ILE A 53 -2.25 -1.13 -9.94
C ILE A 53 -2.84 -2.20 -10.85
N GLU A 54 -2.01 -3.17 -11.23
CA GLU A 54 -2.45 -4.41 -11.87
C GLU A 54 -2.18 -5.58 -10.93
N CYS A 55 -3.02 -6.61 -11.02
CA CYS A 55 -3.05 -7.72 -10.08
C CYS A 55 -3.01 -9.06 -10.81
N GLU A 56 -2.31 -10.04 -10.23
CA GLU A 56 -2.26 -11.41 -10.73
C GLU A 56 -2.44 -12.40 -9.59
N GLN A 57 -3.17 -13.49 -9.84
CA GLN A 57 -3.41 -14.51 -8.83
C GLN A 57 -2.15 -15.32 -8.55
N MET A 58 -1.81 -15.50 -7.28
CA MET A 58 -0.67 -16.33 -6.87
C MET A 58 -1.00 -17.32 -5.75
N ALA A 59 -2.16 -17.19 -5.09
CA ALA A 59 -2.60 -18.08 -4.04
C ALA A 59 -4.13 -18.20 -4.05
N ARG A 60 -4.64 -19.30 -3.47
CA ARG A 60 -6.08 -19.43 -3.25
C ARG A 60 -6.55 -18.45 -2.17
N PRO A 61 -7.73 -17.83 -2.34
CA PRO A 61 -8.26 -16.89 -1.35
C PRO A 61 -8.50 -17.54 0.01
N ASP A 62 -8.94 -18.80 0.03
CA ASP A 62 -9.32 -19.55 1.24
C ASP A 62 -8.19 -19.69 2.27
N TYR A 63 -6.94 -19.66 1.82
CA TYR A 63 -5.74 -19.82 2.65
C TYR A 63 -4.91 -18.54 2.72
N THR A 64 -5.40 -17.42 2.19
CA THR A 64 -4.67 -16.16 2.15
C THR A 64 -5.21 -15.20 3.19
N THR A 65 -4.32 -14.62 3.98
CA THR A 65 -4.64 -13.57 4.96
C THR A 65 -3.91 -12.29 4.58
N CYS A 66 -4.65 -11.18 4.51
CA CYS A 66 -4.11 -9.86 4.21
C CYS A 66 -4.33 -8.91 5.39
N ALA A 67 -3.30 -8.11 5.69
CA ALA A 67 -3.34 -7.13 6.77
C ALA A 67 -2.62 -5.85 6.34
N LYS A 68 -3.13 -4.72 6.81
CA LYS A 68 -2.49 -3.41 6.67
C LYS A 68 -1.28 -3.32 7.58
N GLN A 69 -0.34 -2.45 7.25
CA GLN A 69 0.71 -2.12 8.20
C GLN A 69 0.11 -1.44 9.46
N PRO A 70 0.73 -1.65 10.62
CA PRO A 70 0.25 -1.06 11.87
C PRO A 70 0.50 0.46 11.95
N SER A 71 1.31 1.01 11.05
CA SER A 71 1.69 2.42 11.05
C SER A 71 1.74 2.98 9.64
N ILE A 72 1.28 4.22 9.50
CA ILE A 72 1.37 4.97 8.24
C ILE A 72 2.84 5.14 7.85
N PRO A 73 3.18 4.95 6.57
CA PRO A 73 4.52 5.15 6.04
C PRO A 73 5.14 6.50 6.40
N LYS A 74 6.41 6.49 6.81
CA LYS A 74 7.09 7.72 7.24
C LYS A 74 7.79 8.47 6.11
N CYS A 75 8.06 7.79 4.99
CA CYS A 75 8.75 8.34 3.84
C CYS A 75 10.08 9.06 4.15
N ASN A 76 10.89 8.40 4.97
CA ASN A 76 12.25 8.76 5.33
C ASN A 76 13.31 7.86 4.65
N GLY A 77 12.90 7.04 3.67
CA GLY A 77 13.73 6.04 3.00
C GLY A 77 13.84 4.69 3.69
N GLN A 78 13.21 4.49 4.84
CA GLN A 78 13.11 3.17 5.45
C GLN A 78 12.21 2.27 4.59
N LEU A 79 12.58 0.99 4.48
CA LEU A 79 11.74 -0.01 3.83
C LEU A 79 10.53 -0.31 4.69
N GLU A 80 9.34 -0.10 4.13
CA GLU A 80 8.05 -0.36 4.75
C GLU A 80 7.28 -1.35 3.87
N GLY A 81 6.61 -2.32 4.49
CA GLY A 81 5.92 -3.38 3.77
C GLY A 81 6.07 -4.75 4.44
N CYS A 82 6.10 -5.77 3.60
CA CYS A 82 5.86 -7.14 3.96
C CYS A 82 7.13 -7.83 4.45
N ARG A 83 6.98 -8.78 5.36
CA ARG A 83 8.09 -9.48 6.03
C ARG A 83 7.97 -11.00 5.86
N GLY A 84 9.10 -11.69 5.89
CA GLY A 84 9.13 -13.14 5.65
C GLY A 84 8.54 -13.48 4.28
N ASP A 85 7.62 -14.45 4.25
CA ASP A 85 6.94 -14.98 3.07
C ASP A 85 5.70 -14.18 2.62
N SER A 86 5.53 -12.96 3.14
CA SER A 86 4.41 -12.09 2.73
C SER A 86 4.76 -11.20 1.53
N TRP A 87 3.74 -10.82 0.76
CA TRP A 87 3.85 -10.03 -0.45
C TRP A 87 2.86 -8.85 -0.45
N LEU A 88 3.09 -7.87 -1.32
CA LEU A 88 2.16 -6.75 -1.51
C LEU A 88 0.89 -7.20 -2.24
N GLY A 89 -0.24 -7.12 -1.53
CA GLY A 89 -1.58 -7.30 -2.08
C GLY A 89 -2.25 -5.99 -2.48
N GLY A 90 -1.65 -4.84 -2.18
CA GLY A 90 -2.27 -3.55 -2.47
C GLY A 90 -1.66 -2.42 -1.67
N PHE A 91 -2.32 -1.26 -1.74
CA PHE A 91 -1.98 -0.06 -1.01
C PHE A 91 -3.22 0.70 -0.59
N HIS A 92 -3.16 1.25 0.60
CA HIS A 92 -4.01 2.35 1.03
C HIS A 92 -3.34 3.66 0.65
N ALA A 93 -4.01 4.49 -0.14
CA ALA A 93 -3.48 5.77 -0.58
C ALA A 93 -3.98 6.90 0.34
N TYR A 94 -3.03 7.68 0.86
CA TYR A 94 -3.28 8.85 1.70
C TYR A 94 -2.73 10.11 1.04
N LEU A 95 -3.58 11.11 0.85
CA LEU A 95 -3.25 12.42 0.32
C LEU A 95 -2.59 13.26 1.41
N LEU A 96 -1.30 13.58 1.24
CA LEU A 96 -0.57 14.43 2.19
C LEU A 96 -0.86 15.91 1.96
N GLU A 97 -0.96 16.31 0.69
CA GLU A 97 -1.11 17.71 0.30
C GLU A 97 -2.07 17.80 -0.87
N ASN A 98 -3.17 18.54 -0.69
CA ASN A 98 -4.23 18.63 -1.69
C ASN A 98 -3.79 19.44 -2.92
N ALA A 99 -3.00 20.50 -2.69
CA ALA A 99 -2.55 21.37 -3.78
C ALA A 99 -1.63 20.66 -4.78
N THR A 100 -0.78 19.75 -4.29
CA THR A 100 0.20 19.04 -5.13
C THR A 100 -0.20 17.62 -5.45
N GLN A 101 -1.27 17.11 -4.83
CA GLN A 101 -1.74 15.73 -4.97
C GLN A 101 -0.70 14.68 -4.55
N ALA A 102 0.21 15.05 -3.64
CA ALA A 102 1.23 14.15 -3.13
C ALA A 102 0.59 13.03 -2.30
N ILE A 103 0.85 11.78 -2.68
CA ILE A 103 0.20 10.60 -2.09
C ILE A 103 1.23 9.72 -1.39
N VAL A 104 0.90 9.25 -0.20
CA VAL A 104 1.60 8.18 0.51
C VAL A 104 0.89 6.86 0.27
N LEU A 105 1.66 5.82 -0.02
CA LEU A 105 1.17 4.46 -0.24
C LEU A 105 1.47 3.61 0.98
N ASP A 106 0.44 3.27 1.75
CA ASP A 106 0.50 2.39 2.90
C ASP A 106 0.29 0.92 2.47
N PRO A 107 1.33 0.07 2.57
CA PRO A 107 1.29 -1.31 2.10
C PRO A 107 0.22 -2.19 2.74
N VAL A 108 -0.49 -2.96 1.90
CA VAL A 108 -1.29 -4.12 2.33
C VAL A 108 -0.49 -5.39 2.08
N CYS A 109 -0.26 -6.16 3.14
CA CYS A 109 0.56 -7.37 3.09
C CYS A 109 -0.29 -8.61 3.19
N CYS A 110 -0.16 -9.50 2.20
CA CYS A 110 -0.83 -10.79 2.14
C CYS A 110 0.16 -11.92 2.41
N SER A 111 -0.33 -13.01 2.97
CA SER A 111 0.44 -14.22 3.26
C SER A 111 -0.43 -15.46 3.06
N SER A 112 0.19 -16.56 2.63
CA SER A 112 -0.45 -17.86 2.43
C SER A 112 0.58 -18.96 2.63
N PRO A 113 0.22 -20.12 3.20
CA PRO A 113 1.11 -21.27 3.28
C PRO A 113 1.52 -21.81 1.90
N SER A 114 0.75 -21.50 0.86
CA SER A 114 1.02 -21.92 -0.52
C SER A 114 2.12 -21.11 -1.22
N VAL A 115 2.55 -19.99 -0.63
CA VAL A 115 3.51 -19.06 -1.24
C VAL A 115 4.77 -18.98 -0.38
N ARG A 116 5.92 -19.02 -1.05
CA ARG A 116 7.23 -18.81 -0.44
C ARG A 116 7.92 -17.67 -1.16
N VAL A 117 8.40 -16.67 -0.43
CA VAL A 117 9.11 -15.53 -1.00
C VAL A 117 10.59 -15.65 -0.65
N ASP A 118 11.45 -15.63 -1.66
CA ASP A 118 12.90 -15.63 -1.43
C ASP A 118 13.38 -14.24 -1.02
N SER A 119 13.32 -13.98 0.29
CA SER A 119 13.72 -12.69 0.85
C SER A 119 15.23 -12.39 0.77
N LEU A 120 16.06 -13.37 0.42
CA LEU A 120 17.51 -13.19 0.31
C LEU A 120 17.94 -12.71 -1.08
N SER A 121 17.10 -12.95 -2.08
CA SER A 121 17.35 -12.61 -3.49
C SER A 121 16.60 -11.36 -3.94
N CYS A 122 16.18 -10.52 -3.00
CA CYS A 122 15.45 -9.30 -3.32
C CYS A 122 16.35 -8.24 -3.94
N ILE A 123 15.78 -7.48 -4.89
CA ILE A 123 16.39 -6.30 -5.48
C ILE A 123 15.56 -5.05 -5.11
N ASN A 124 16.20 -3.89 -5.17
CA ASN A 124 15.52 -2.61 -5.00
C ASN A 124 15.52 -1.86 -6.32
N ASP A 125 14.35 -1.44 -6.79
CA ASP A 125 14.22 -0.66 -8.02
C ASP A 125 13.48 0.65 -7.79
N GLN A 126 13.90 1.70 -8.50
CA GLN A 126 13.23 3.00 -8.45
C GLN A 126 12.12 3.06 -9.49
N ILE A 127 10.89 3.18 -9.02
CA ILE A 127 9.72 3.04 -9.90
C ILE A 127 9.25 4.37 -10.50
N ASN A 128 9.67 5.51 -9.94
CA ASN A 128 9.25 6.82 -10.44
C ASN A 128 10.38 7.87 -10.47
N THR A 129 10.10 8.94 -11.20
CA THR A 129 10.77 10.23 -11.06
C THR A 129 9.70 11.24 -10.65
N ALA A 130 10.03 12.14 -9.73
CA ALA A 130 9.07 13.11 -9.19
C ALA A 130 8.35 13.87 -10.31
N THR A 131 7.03 14.03 -10.18
CA THR A 131 6.14 14.78 -11.09
C THR A 131 6.03 14.24 -12.52
N LYS A 132 6.51 13.01 -12.77
CA LYS A 132 6.46 12.34 -14.06
C LYS A 132 5.52 11.14 -14.02
N ASP A 133 4.95 10.84 -15.18
CA ASP A 133 4.26 9.59 -15.43
C ASP A 133 5.27 8.43 -15.38
N PHE A 134 4.80 7.27 -14.95
CA PHE A 134 5.61 6.06 -14.93
C PHE A 134 4.74 4.81 -15.04
N SER A 135 5.36 3.72 -15.48
CA SER A 135 4.77 2.41 -15.52
C SER A 135 5.86 1.41 -15.16
N HIS A 136 5.69 0.74 -14.03
CA HIS A 136 6.64 -0.26 -13.54
C HIS A 136 5.90 -1.58 -13.34
N SER A 137 6.37 -2.65 -13.97
CA SER A 137 5.72 -3.95 -14.01
C SER A 137 6.72 -5.08 -13.77
N LEU A 138 6.26 -6.12 -13.08
CA LEU A 138 7.04 -7.32 -12.79
C LEU A 138 6.74 -8.43 -13.78
N VAL A 139 7.68 -9.36 -13.88
CA VAL A 139 7.49 -10.66 -14.53
C VAL A 139 6.77 -11.64 -13.60
N SER A 140 6.36 -12.78 -14.14
CA SER A 140 5.46 -13.73 -13.47
C SER A 140 6.04 -14.40 -12.21
N ASP A 141 7.36 -14.44 -12.05
CA ASP A 141 8.08 -15.06 -10.92
C ASP A 141 8.58 -14.06 -9.85
N LEU A 142 8.34 -12.76 -10.03
CA LEU A 142 8.80 -11.71 -9.12
C LEU A 142 7.65 -10.96 -8.47
N THR A 143 7.60 -10.85 -7.15
CA THR A 143 6.56 -10.11 -6.42
C THR A 143 7.13 -8.87 -5.73
N TYR A 144 6.32 -7.81 -5.58
CA TYR A 144 6.69 -6.70 -4.71
C TYR A 144 6.52 -7.12 -3.25
N ARG A 145 7.48 -6.73 -2.41
CA ARG A 145 7.49 -7.01 -0.98
C ARG A 145 7.36 -5.76 -0.14
N GLY A 146 7.87 -4.64 -0.61
CA GLY A 146 7.76 -3.38 0.12
C GLY A 146 8.06 -2.16 -0.72
N ILE A 147 7.94 -1.01 -0.09
CA ILE A 147 8.19 0.29 -0.69
C ILE A 147 9.03 1.15 0.27
N GLN A 148 9.97 1.89 -0.29
CA GLN A 148 10.67 2.99 0.34
C GLN A 148 10.18 4.27 -0.31
N CYS A 149 9.93 5.28 0.50
CA CYS A 149 9.51 6.60 0.00
C CYS A 149 10.37 7.73 0.56
N TRP A 150 10.52 8.80 -0.23
CA TRP A 150 11.17 10.05 0.16
C TRP A 150 10.34 11.24 -0.30
N HIS A 151 10.15 12.21 0.59
CA HIS A 151 9.53 13.48 0.25
C HIS A 151 10.36 14.25 -0.78
N GLN A 152 9.70 14.82 -1.80
CA GLN A 152 10.32 15.68 -2.80
C GLN A 152 9.79 17.10 -2.68
N TYR A 153 10.70 18.05 -2.55
CA TYR A 153 10.38 19.47 -2.35
C TYR A 153 10.86 20.31 -3.53
N ASN A 154 10.12 21.35 -3.88
CA ASN A 154 10.58 22.38 -4.82
C ASN A 154 11.55 23.37 -4.14
N THR A 155 12.04 24.35 -4.92
CA THR A 155 12.91 25.44 -4.43
C THR A 155 12.29 26.26 -3.30
N ASN A 156 10.95 26.28 -3.20
CA ASN A 156 10.19 27.02 -2.19
C ASN A 156 9.86 26.16 -0.96
N ARG A 157 10.44 24.96 -0.83
CA ARG A 157 10.18 23.99 0.25
C ARG A 157 8.73 23.48 0.33
N THR A 158 7.98 23.57 -0.76
CA THR A 158 6.65 22.95 -0.87
C THR A 158 6.81 21.49 -1.28
N LEU A 159 6.09 20.57 -0.62
CA LEU A 159 6.05 19.16 -0.99
C LEU A 159 5.36 19.03 -2.36
N VAL A 160 6.09 18.53 -3.36
CA VAL A 160 5.58 18.41 -4.73
C VAL A 160 5.27 16.98 -5.16
N ASP A 161 5.95 15.99 -4.57
CA ASP A 161 5.70 14.57 -4.85
C ASP A 161 6.45 13.69 -3.83
N LEU A 162 6.35 12.38 -3.99
CA LEU A 162 7.20 11.41 -3.32
C LEU A 162 8.00 10.61 -4.35
N LEU A 163 9.26 10.34 -4.04
CA LEU A 163 10.09 9.36 -4.76
C LEU A 163 9.86 7.98 -4.15
N TRP A 164 9.71 6.97 -4.99
CA TRP A 164 9.44 5.59 -4.59
C TRP A 164 10.50 4.63 -5.11
N LYS A 165 10.94 3.74 -4.23
CA LYS A 165 11.66 2.52 -4.59
C LYS A 165 10.92 1.32 -4.04
N THR A 166 10.88 0.22 -4.77
CA THR A 166 10.23 -1.00 -4.33
C THR A 166 11.27 -2.09 -4.07
N GLU A 167 11.00 -2.91 -3.05
CA GLU A 167 11.71 -4.18 -2.86
C GLU A 167 10.95 -5.26 -3.63
N ILE A 168 11.65 -5.96 -4.52
CA ILE A 168 11.10 -6.97 -5.42
C ILE A 168 11.84 -8.27 -5.16
N CYS A 169 11.11 -9.36 -4.96
CA CYS A 169 11.69 -10.65 -4.60
C CYS A 169 11.12 -11.78 -5.47
N PRO A 170 11.92 -12.80 -5.81
CA PRO A 170 11.40 -14.02 -6.39
C PRO A 170 10.41 -14.71 -5.44
N PHE A 171 9.42 -15.39 -5.99
CA PHE A 171 8.52 -16.22 -5.21
C PHE A 171 8.24 -17.54 -5.91
N GLN A 172 7.71 -18.48 -5.12
CA GLN A 172 7.14 -19.73 -5.61
C GLN A 172 5.76 -19.91 -5.04
N SER A 173 4.84 -20.40 -5.87
CA SER A 173 3.50 -20.81 -5.45
C SER A 173 3.23 -22.25 -5.83
N ILE A 174 2.72 -23.03 -4.89
CA ILE A 174 2.26 -24.40 -5.15
C ILE A 174 0.87 -24.44 -5.78
N ASP A 175 0.05 -23.41 -5.53
CA ASP A 175 -1.31 -23.31 -6.10
C ASP A 175 -1.26 -22.85 -7.56
N PHE A 176 -0.32 -21.97 -7.87
CA PHE A 176 -0.16 -21.32 -9.17
C PHE A 176 1.32 -21.32 -9.58
N PRO A 177 1.88 -22.48 -9.99
CA PRO A 177 3.27 -22.57 -10.39
C PRO A 177 3.55 -21.72 -11.63
N VAL A 178 4.61 -20.93 -11.59
CA VAL A 178 5.04 -20.11 -12.72
C VAL A 178 5.59 -21.02 -13.81
N VAL A 179 4.91 -21.05 -14.96
CA VAL A 179 5.40 -21.79 -16.13
C VAL A 179 6.44 -20.92 -16.83
N THR A 180 7.72 -21.15 -16.55
CA THR A 180 8.80 -20.60 -17.36
C THR A 180 8.78 -21.32 -18.71
N THR A 181 8.33 -20.65 -19.77
CA THR A 181 8.49 -21.16 -21.13
C THR A 181 9.97 -21.11 -21.51
N GLU A 182 10.74 -22.10 -21.07
CA GLU A 182 11.97 -22.48 -21.76
C GLU A 182 11.55 -23.27 -23.00
N ARG A 183 11.62 -22.61 -24.17
CA ARG A 183 11.66 -23.27 -25.47
C ARG A 183 12.62 -22.56 -26.39
#